data_AF-A0A956DCN0-F1
#
_entry.id   AF-A0A956DCN0-F1
#
_cell.length_a   1.000
_cell.length_b   1.000
_cell.length_c   1.000
_cell.angle_alpha   90.00
_cell.angle_beta   90.00
_cell.angle_gamma   90.00
#
_symmetry.space_group_name_H-M   'P 1'
#
loop_
_entity.id
_entity.type
_entity.pdbx_description
1 polymer ?
#
loop_
_entity_poly.entity_id
_entity_poly.type
_entity_poly.pdbx_seq_one_letter_code
_entity_poly.pdbx_strand_id
1 'polypeptide(L)'
;MMDASPRERWDVWMVQAQRFARRENYIDALGRLRLVLGEVDAAIESAEAGERMSLERYKARVERRVAQIRAAFEAWNAKIAARRQSWTDAADDEMKRPLPLGPGEII
;
A
#
# COMPACT_ATOMS: atom_id res chain seq x y z
N MET A 1 -22.72 -19.31 15.41
CA MET A 1 -22.22 -17.95 15.11
C MET A 1 -22.95 -17.52 13.84
N MET A 2 -23.73 -16.44 13.83
CA MET A 2 -24.35 -15.98 12.58
C MET A 2 -23.24 -15.52 11.64
N ASP A 3 -23.30 -15.93 10.37
CA ASP A 3 -22.37 -15.44 9.37
C ASP A 3 -22.58 -13.93 9.19
N ALA A 4 -21.49 -13.18 9.19
CA ALA A 4 -21.53 -11.74 8.96
C ALA A 4 -22.13 -11.47 7.58
N SER A 5 -22.99 -10.45 7.49
CA SER A 5 -23.50 -10.00 6.20
C SER A 5 -22.33 -9.58 5.29
N PRO A 6 -22.51 -9.64 3.95
CA PRO A 6 -21.48 -9.18 3.01
C PRO A 6 -20.96 -7.78 3.36
N ARG A 7 -21.87 -6.88 3.74
CA ARG A 7 -21.52 -5.50 4.07
C ARG A 7 -20.67 -5.37 5.33
N GLU A 8 -21.00 -6.10 6.40
CA GLU A 8 -20.18 -6.13 7.62
C GLU A 8 -18.78 -6.67 7.34
N ARG A 9 -18.68 -7.72 6.52
CA ARG A 9 -17.39 -8.26 6.09
C ARG A 9 -16.58 -7.24 5.29
N TRP A 10 -17.20 -6.50 4.37
CA TRP A 10 -16.52 -5.44 3.62
C TRP A 10 -16.01 -4.35 4.54
N ASP A 11 -16.81 -3.91 5.52
CA ASP A 11 -16.39 -2.89 6.49
C ASP A 11 -15.22 -3.37 7.35
N VAL A 12 -15.20 -4.65 7.75
CA VAL A 12 -14.04 -5.25 8.44
C VAL A 12 -12.80 -5.19 7.55
N TRP A 13 -12.90 -5.54 6.27
CA TRP A 13 -11.75 -5.45 5.35
C TRP A 13 -11.31 -4.01 5.09
N MET A 14 -12.24 -3.05 5.04
CA MET A 14 -11.91 -1.62 4.95
C MET A 14 -11.11 -1.15 6.17
N VAL A 15 -11.50 -1.58 7.38
CA VAL A 15 -10.76 -1.28 8.62
C VAL A 15 -9.39 -1.95 8.60
N GLN A 16 -9.29 -3.22 8.17
CA GLN A 16 -8.02 -3.92 8.02
C GLN A 16 -7.09 -3.20 7.04
N ALA A 17 -7.59 -2.80 5.87
CA ALA A 17 -6.83 -2.05 4.87
C ALA A 17 -6.24 -0.77 5.48
N GLN A 18 -7.04 -0.02 6.24
CA GLN A 18 -6.57 1.18 6.92
C GLN A 18 -5.50 0.88 7.98
N ARG A 19 -5.64 -0.22 8.73
CA ARG A 19 -4.65 -0.63 9.74
C ARG A 19 -3.33 -1.04 9.10
N PHE A 20 -3.37 -1.76 7.98
CA PHE A 20 -2.18 -2.11 7.20
C PHE A 20 -1.48 -0.86 6.67
N ALA A 21 -2.23 0.06 6.07
CA ALA A 21 -1.65 1.31 5.56
C ALA A 21 -1.01 2.18 6.65
N ARG A 22 -1.59 2.21 7.87
CA ARG A 22 -0.98 2.90 9.03
C ARG A 22 0.35 2.30 9.47
N ARG A 23 0.60 1.04 9.15
CA ARG A 23 1.85 0.32 9.44
C ARG A 23 2.77 0.27 8.23
N GLU A 24 2.51 1.11 7.21
CA GLU A 24 3.24 1.12 5.93
C GLU A 24 3.21 -0.22 5.18
N ASN A 25 2.29 -1.13 5.54
CA ASN A 25 2.06 -2.37 4.83
C ASN A 25 1.07 -2.12 3.69
N TYR A 26 1.55 -1.42 2.66
CA TYR A 26 0.70 -0.94 1.57
C TYR A 26 0.22 -2.06 0.64
N ILE A 27 0.98 -3.14 0.48
CA ILE A 27 0.61 -4.28 -0.37
C ILE A 27 -0.61 -4.99 0.22
N ASP A 28 -0.59 -5.31 1.52
CA ASP A 28 -1.74 -5.94 2.17
C ASP A 28 -2.93 -4.99 2.25
N ALA A 29 -2.70 -3.69 2.43
CA ALA A 29 -3.76 -2.69 2.40
C ALA A 29 -4.49 -2.67 1.05
N LEU A 30 -3.74 -2.60 -0.05
CA LEU A 30 -4.29 -2.62 -1.41
C LEU A 30 -4.93 -3.97 -1.75
N GLY A 31 -4.36 -5.07 -1.26
CA GLY A 31 -4.93 -6.41 -1.39
C GLY A 31 -6.33 -6.50 -0.77
N ARG A 32 -6.51 -5.96 0.46
CA ARG A 32 -7.82 -5.92 1.10
C ARG A 32 -8.84 -5.07 0.34
N LEU A 33 -8.44 -3.91 -0.16
CA LEU A 33 -9.35 -3.08 -0.95
C LEU A 33 -9.74 -3.74 -2.28
N ARG A 34 -8.82 -4.49 -2.91
CA ARG A 34 -9.13 -5.25 -4.12
C ARG A 34 -10.18 -6.33 -3.86
N LEU A 35 -10.10 -7.03 -2.73
CA LEU A 35 -11.13 -8.01 -2.33
C LEU A 35 -12.49 -7.35 -2.14
N VAL A 36 -12.54 -6.19 -1.46
CA VAL A 36 -13.78 -5.43 -1.29
C VAL A 36 -14.37 -5.03 -2.64
N LEU A 37 -13.55 -4.48 -3.56
CA LEU A 37 -14.02 -4.09 -4.89
C LEU A 37 -14.61 -5.27 -5.66
N GLY A 38 -13.92 -6.42 -5.66
CA GLY A 38 -14.41 -7.62 -6.35
C GLY A 38 -15.76 -8.10 -5.83
N GLU A 39 -15.98 -8.07 -4.51
CA GLU A 39 -17.27 -8.48 -3.94
C GLU A 39 -18.37 -7.44 -4.17
N VAL A 40 -18.04 -6.15 -4.15
CA VAL A 40 -18.99 -5.09 -4.44
C VAL A 40 -19.41 -5.11 -5.91
N ASP A 41 -18.48 -5.36 -6.83
CA ASP A 41 -18.78 -5.49 -8.27
C ASP A 41 -19.74 -6.67 -8.51
N ALA A 42 -19.48 -7.83 -7.92
CA ALA A 42 -20.38 -8.98 -8.00
C ALA A 42 -21.78 -8.69 -7.39
N ALA A 43 -21.83 -7.92 -6.30
CA ALA A 43 -23.10 -7.49 -5.71
C ALA A 43 -23.85 -6.51 -6.63
N ILE A 44 -23.16 -5.60 -7.32
CA ILE A 44 -23.76 -4.65 -8.27
C ILE A 44 -24.38 -5.38 -9.46
N GLU A 45 -23.71 -6.42 -9.97
CA GLU A 45 -24.18 -7.24 -11.08
C GLU A 45 -25.51 -7.94 -10.75
N SER A 46 -25.67 -8.40 -9.52
CA SER A 46 -26.85 -9.12 -9.03
C SER A 46 -27.93 -8.23 -8.39
N ALA A 47 -27.65 -6.94 -8.16
CA ALA A 47 -28.54 -6.04 -7.46
C ALA A 47 -29.72 -5.54 -8.30
N GLU A 48 -30.87 -5.40 -7.65
CA GLU A 48 -32.01 -4.64 -8.19
C GLU A 48 -31.71 -3.14 -8.27
N ALA A 49 -32.47 -2.41 -9.09
CA ALA A 49 -32.22 -0.99 -9.37
C ALA A 49 -32.14 -0.10 -8.11
N GLY A 50 -32.92 -0.40 -7.08
CA GLY A 50 -32.92 0.34 -5.81
C GLY A 50 -31.64 0.15 -4.99
N GLU A 51 -31.05 -1.05 -5.00
CA GLU A 51 -29.85 -1.38 -4.23
C GLU A 51 -28.57 -1.01 -4.99
N ARG A 52 -28.59 -1.13 -6.32
CA ARG A 52 -27.44 -0.82 -7.20
C ARG A 52 -26.84 0.55 -6.94
N MET A 53 -27.68 1.60 -6.80
CA MET A 53 -27.18 2.96 -6.54
C MET A 53 -26.44 3.07 -5.19
N SER A 54 -26.86 2.32 -4.17
CA SER A 54 -26.18 2.28 -2.87
C SER A 54 -24.81 1.61 -2.98
N LEU A 55 -24.74 0.52 -3.73
CA LEU A 55 -23.51 -0.23 -3.96
C LEU A 55 -22.49 0.55 -4.81
N GLU A 56 -22.95 1.25 -5.85
CA GLU A 56 -22.08 2.13 -6.66
C GLU A 56 -21.45 3.26 -5.83
N ARG A 57 -22.23 3.87 -4.92
CA ARG A 57 -21.68 4.87 -3.98
C ARG A 57 -20.67 4.26 -3.02
N TYR A 58 -20.88 3.00 -2.62
CA TYR A 58 -19.92 2.28 -1.79
C TYR A 58 -18.64 1.97 -2.57
N LYS A 59 -18.75 1.44 -3.80
CA LYS A 59 -17.63 1.21 -4.72
C LYS A 59 -16.78 2.47 -4.89
N ALA A 60 -17.40 3.60 -5.22
CA ALA A 60 -16.70 4.88 -5.39
C ALA A 60 -15.93 5.32 -4.12
N ARG A 61 -16.43 4.97 -2.92
CA ARG A 61 -15.72 5.22 -1.66
C ARG A 61 -14.48 4.33 -1.51
N VAL A 62 -14.59 3.06 -1.89
CA VAL A 62 -13.48 2.10 -1.87
C VAL A 62 -12.40 2.53 -2.86
N GLU A 63 -12.78 2.92 -4.08
CA GLU A 63 -11.86 3.42 -5.12
C GLU A 63 -11.10 4.67 -4.66
N ARG A 64 -11.78 5.64 -4.03
CA ARG A 64 -11.09 6.80 -3.42
C ARG A 64 -10.06 6.37 -2.39
N ARG A 65 -10.36 5.36 -1.57
CA ARG A 65 -9.40 4.83 -0.59
C ARG A 65 -8.22 4.13 -1.28
N VAL A 66 -8.46 3.39 -2.37
CA VAL A 66 -7.39 2.79 -3.18
C VAL A 66 -6.44 3.87 -3.70
N ALA A 67 -6.97 4.94 -4.29
CA ALA A 67 -6.17 6.04 -4.82
C ALA A 67 -5.32 6.70 -3.73
N GLN A 68 -5.91 6.96 -2.55
CA GLN A 68 -5.19 7.53 -1.41
C GLN A 68 -4.04 6.63 -0.93
N ILE A 69 -4.29 5.32 -0.79
CA ILE A 69 -3.26 4.37 -0.33
C ILE A 69 -2.17 4.19 -1.39
N ARG A 70 -2.51 4.17 -2.69
CA ARG A 70 -1.53 4.12 -3.79
C ARG A 70 -0.60 5.33 -3.76
N ALA A 71 -1.16 6.54 -3.63
CA ALA A 71 -0.34 7.75 -3.56
C ALA A 71 0.62 7.73 -2.35
N ALA A 72 0.14 7.25 -1.19
CA ALA A 72 0.99 7.08 -0.02
C ALA A 72 2.09 6.03 -0.24
N PHE A 73 1.76 4.90 -0.88
CA PHE A 73 2.72 3.85 -1.22
C PHE A 73 3.79 4.33 -2.18
N GLU A 74 3.41 5.04 -3.23
CA GLU A 74 4.34 5.60 -4.22
C GLU A 74 5.30 6.59 -3.56
N ALA A 75 4.78 7.49 -2.70
CA ALA A 75 5.61 8.42 -1.94
C ALA A 75 6.57 7.71 -0.98
N TRP A 76 6.12 6.66 -0.30
CA TRP A 76 6.96 5.83 0.56
C TRP A 76 8.05 5.11 -0.25
N ASN A 77 7.70 4.50 -1.38
CA ASN A 77 8.64 3.78 -2.22
C ASN A 77 9.71 4.71 -2.82
N ALA A 78 9.33 5.92 -3.22
CA ALA A 78 10.26 6.94 -3.67
C ALA A 78 11.29 7.32 -2.59
N LYS A 79 10.87 7.45 -1.32
CA LYS A 79 11.79 7.70 -0.19
C LYS A 79 12.77 6.55 0.02
N ILE A 80 12.31 5.30 -0.08
CA ILE A 80 13.17 4.12 0.03
C ILE A 80 14.19 4.08 -1.12
N ALA A 81 13.74 4.36 -2.35
CA ALA A 81 14.63 4.41 -3.51
C ALA A 81 15.71 5.50 -3.36
N ALA A 82 15.32 6.71 -2.95
CA ALA A 82 16.26 7.80 -2.71
C ALA A 82 17.29 7.46 -1.62
N ARG A 83 16.85 6.81 -0.53
CA ARG A 83 17.76 6.36 0.54
C ARG A 83 18.75 5.31 0.04
N ARG A 84 18.29 4.34 -0.76
CA ARG A 84 19.17 3.33 -1.35
C ARG A 84 20.20 3.96 -2.28
N GLN A 85 19.79 4.91 -3.11
CA GLN A 85 20.71 5.62 -4.00
C GLN A 85 21.77 6.37 -3.21
N SER A 86 21.38 7.10 -2.16
CA SER A 86 22.34 7.80 -1.30
C SER A 86 23.37 6.88 -0.66
N TRP A 87 23.01 5.64 -0.34
CA TRP A 87 23.96 4.65 0.19
C TRP A 87 24.92 4.14 -0.89
N THR A 88 24.42 3.91 -2.11
CA THR A 88 25.26 3.57 -3.25
C THR A 88 26.26 4.69 -3.55
N ASP A 89 25.79 5.94 -3.61
CA ASP A 89 26.66 7.10 -3.89
C ASP A 89 27.73 7.27 -2.81
N ALA A 90 27.36 7.08 -1.54
CA ALA A 90 28.32 7.14 -0.43
C ALA A 90 29.37 6.02 -0.49
N ALA A 91 28.97 4.81 -0.89
CA ALA A 91 29.89 3.69 -1.08
C ALA A 91 30.85 3.95 -2.25
N ASP A 92 30.35 4.49 -3.36
CA ASP A 92 31.19 4.88 -4.50
C ASP A 92 32.22 5.95 -4.10
N ASP A 93 31.81 6.92 -3.27
CA ASP A 93 32.72 7.94 -2.76
C ASP A 93 33.72 7.41 -1.75
N GLU A 94 33.36 6.42 -0.94
CA GLU A 94 34.28 5.70 -0.05
C GLU A 94 35.31 4.90 -0.86
N MET A 95 34.89 4.20 -1.91
CA MET A 95 35.80 3.44 -2.78
C MET A 95 36.81 4.32 -3.53
N LYS A 96 36.50 5.60 -3.75
CA LYS A 96 37.45 6.58 -4.31
C LYS A 96 38.46 7.08 -3.28
N ARG A 97 38.24 6.88 -1.98
CA ARG A 97 39.19 7.31 -0.96
C ARG A 97 40.39 6.37 -0.94
N PRO A 98 41.61 6.90 -0.78
CA PRO A 98 42.77 6.05 -0.54
C PRO A 98 42.53 5.21 0.71
N LEU A 99 42.94 3.93 0.66
CA LEU A 99 42.81 3.03 1.79
C LEU A 99 43.53 3.65 3.00
N PRO A 100 42.94 3.57 4.21
CA PRO A 100 43.63 4.00 5.41
C PRO A 100 44.86 3.11 5.58
N LEU A 101 46.04 3.69 5.35
CA LEU A 101 47.31 3.04 5.61
C LEU A 101 47.44 2.81 7.11
N GLY A 102 47.80 1.59 7.52
CA GLY A 102 48.10 1.31 8.91
C GLY A 102 49.31 2.12 9.40
N PRO A 103 49.51 2.28 10.72
CA PRO A 103 50.72 2.93 11.23
C PRO A 103 51.95 2.13 10.80
N GLY A 104 52.65 2.62 9.77
CA GLY A 104 53.87 2.02 9.22
C GLY A 104 53.85 1.77 7.70
N GLU A 105 52.73 1.96 7.00
CA GLU A 105 52.69 1.78 5.54
C GLU A 105 52.87 3.13 4.81
N ILE A 106 53.92 3.22 3.97
CA ILE A 106 54.19 4.33 3.06
C ILE A 106 54.05 3.80 1.62
N ILE A 107 53.35 4.54 0.75
CA ILE A 107 53.16 4.22 -0.68
C ILE A 107 54.48 4.31 -1.43
#